data_AF-A0A238XM28-F1
#
_entry.id   AF-A0A238XM28-F1
#
_cell.length_a   1.000
_cell.length_b   1.000
_cell.length_c   1.000
_cell.angle_alpha   90.00
_cell.angle_beta   90.00
_cell.angle_gamma   90.00
#
_symmetry.space_group_name_H-M   'P 1'
#
loop_
_entity.id
_entity.type
_entity.pdbx_description
1 polymer ?
#
loop_
_entity_poly.entity_id
_entity_poly.type
_entity_poly.pdbx_seq_one_letter_code
_entity_poly.pdbx_strand_id
1 'polypeptide(L)'
;MEANRSFSPTSVPVPGPMSTLSELTCLVLRRPGPHATTSQLAGYFERVATVHSRLAEEARTVAEREAEVGLACRIRDRAERLSTSAMPVVAPQ
;
A
#
# COMPACT_ATOMS: atom_id res chain seq x y z
N MET A 1 35.28 -24.06 -39.28
CA MET A 1 35.12 -24.17 -37.80
C MET A 1 34.70 -22.80 -37.32
N GLU A 2 33.40 -22.50 -37.30
CA GLU A 2 32.88 -21.23 -36.75
C GLU A 2 31.74 -21.57 -35.80
N ALA A 3 31.94 -21.19 -34.54
CA ALA A 3 31.05 -21.49 -33.43
C ALA A 3 29.81 -20.60 -33.49
N ASN A 4 28.69 -21.20 -33.85
CA ASN A 4 27.36 -20.61 -33.82
C ASN A 4 26.94 -20.39 -32.36
N ARG A 5 27.26 -19.23 -31.77
CA ARG A 5 26.80 -18.85 -30.42
C ARG A 5 25.34 -18.41 -30.50
N SER A 6 24.44 -19.38 -30.36
CA SER A 6 23.03 -19.12 -30.03
C SER A 6 22.97 -18.39 -28.69
N PHE A 7 22.62 -17.11 -28.72
CA PHE A 7 22.14 -16.39 -27.55
C PHE A 7 20.72 -16.88 -27.26
N SER A 8 20.56 -17.72 -26.25
CA SER A 8 19.24 -18.01 -25.70
C SER A 8 18.60 -16.72 -25.20
N PRO A 9 17.32 -16.47 -25.49
CA PRO A 9 16.62 -15.31 -24.95
C PRO A 9 16.61 -15.42 -23.43
N THR A 10 17.23 -14.45 -22.77
CA THR A 10 17.14 -14.28 -21.31
C THR A 10 15.67 -14.11 -20.97
N SER A 11 15.05 -15.15 -20.40
CA SER A 11 13.74 -15.05 -19.78
C SER A 11 13.79 -13.90 -18.79
N VAL A 12 13.11 -12.80 -19.13
CA VAL A 12 12.88 -11.70 -18.20
C VAL A 12 12.14 -12.33 -17.01
N PRO A 13 12.69 -12.27 -15.78
CA PRO A 13 11.97 -12.81 -14.63
C PRO A 13 10.67 -12.03 -14.51
N VAL A 14 9.55 -12.71 -14.75
CA VAL A 14 8.22 -12.20 -14.42
C VAL A 14 8.26 -11.87 -12.93
N PRO A 15 8.04 -10.61 -12.51
CA PRO A 15 8.06 -10.29 -11.10
C PRO A 15 6.99 -11.13 -10.42
N GLY A 16 7.41 -12.06 -9.56
CA GLY A 16 6.51 -12.81 -8.70
C GLY A 16 5.68 -11.85 -7.83
N PRO A 17 4.60 -12.34 -7.19
CA PRO A 17 3.82 -11.51 -6.29
C PRO A 17 4.74 -10.89 -5.22
N MET A 18 4.76 -9.56 -5.16
CA MET A 18 5.53 -8.80 -4.19
C MET A 18 5.04 -9.14 -2.77
N SER A 19 5.94 -9.41 -1.82
CA SER A 19 5.53 -9.68 -0.44
C SER A 19 4.84 -8.46 0.18
N THR A 20 3.91 -8.68 1.11
CA THR A 20 3.16 -7.61 1.77
C THR A 20 4.08 -6.60 2.48
N LEU A 21 5.18 -7.08 3.08
CA LEU A 21 6.21 -6.21 3.66
C LEU A 21 6.93 -5.34 2.61
N SER A 22 7.21 -5.91 1.43
CA SER A 22 7.82 -5.17 0.32
C SER A 22 6.86 -4.11 -0.22
N GLU A 23 5.56 -4.44 -0.32
CA GLU A 23 4.52 -3.48 -0.70
C GLU A 23 4.43 -2.33 0.30
N LEU A 24 4.44 -2.63 1.61
CA LEU A 24 4.45 -1.61 2.66
C LEU A 24 5.67 -0.69 2.52
N THR A 25 6.84 -1.28 2.28
CA THR A 25 8.09 -0.53 2.08
C THR A 25 7.98 0.39 0.86
N CYS A 26 7.47 -0.11 -0.27
CA CYS A 26 7.23 0.70 -1.46
C CYS A 26 6.22 1.83 -1.21
N LEU A 27 5.16 1.60 -0.43
CA LEU A 27 4.22 2.65 -0.05
C LEU A 27 4.88 3.72 0.81
N VAL A 28 5.72 3.35 1.78
CA VAL A 28 6.46 4.31 2.61
C VAL A 28 7.38 5.17 1.76
N LEU A 29 8.10 4.58 0.79
CA LEU A 29 8.96 5.31 -0.13
C LEU A 29 8.18 6.24 -1.07
N ARG A 30 6.92 5.90 -1.39
CA ARG A 30 6.02 6.69 -2.23
C ARG A 30 5.05 7.54 -1.42
N ARG A 31 5.39 7.85 -0.16
CA ARG A 31 4.57 8.71 0.69
C ARG A 31 4.27 10.03 -0.05
N PRO A 32 3.01 10.48 -0.10
CA PRO A 32 2.67 11.75 -0.73
C PRO A 32 3.44 12.90 -0.08
N GLY A 33 3.93 13.82 -0.93
CA GLY A 33 4.69 14.98 -0.50
C GLY A 33 3.85 16.01 0.26
N PRO A 34 4.48 17.10 0.74
CA PRO A 34 3.82 18.12 1.56
C PRO A 34 2.69 18.87 0.83
N HIS A 35 2.67 18.84 -0.51
CA HIS A 35 1.65 19.48 -1.34
C HIS A 35 0.55 18.52 -1.82
N ALA A 36 0.50 17.29 -1.28
CA ALA A 36 -0.54 16.35 -1.63
C ALA A 36 -1.91 16.84 -1.18
N THR A 37 -2.93 16.65 -2.02
CA THR A 37 -4.30 16.98 -1.67
C THR A 37 -4.82 16.07 -0.55
N THR A 38 -5.86 16.52 0.15
CA THR A 38 -6.55 15.70 1.16
C THR A 38 -7.03 14.37 0.60
N SER A 39 -7.51 14.33 -0.64
CA SER A 39 -7.93 13.10 -1.33
C SER A 39 -6.76 12.17 -1.65
N GLN A 40 -5.62 12.70 -2.07
CA GLN A 40 -4.40 11.91 -2.30
C GLN A 40 -3.86 11.30 -0.99
N LEU A 41 -3.90 12.07 0.11
CA LEU A 41 -3.52 11.58 1.43
C LEU A 41 -4.49 10.52 1.95
N ALA A 42 -5.80 10.72 1.79
CA ALA A 42 -6.81 9.74 2.18
C ALA A 42 -6.62 8.41 1.43
N GLY A 43 -6.49 8.45 0.11
CA GLY A 43 -6.25 7.24 -0.69
C GLY A 43 -4.89 6.58 -0.40
N TYR A 44 -3.88 7.35 0.02
CA TYR A 44 -2.62 6.79 0.51
C TYR A 44 -2.83 6.01 1.81
N PHE A 45 -3.49 6.62 2.80
CA PHE A 45 -3.75 5.96 4.08
C PHE A 45 -4.62 4.71 3.92
N GLU A 46 -5.62 4.74 3.04
CA GLU A 46 -6.44 3.56 2.73
C GLU A 46 -5.62 2.39 2.18
N ARG A 47 -4.67 2.66 1.26
CA ARG A 47 -3.73 1.65 0.76
C ARG A 47 -2.85 1.10 1.88
N VAL A 48 -2.30 1.96 2.73
CA VAL A 48 -1.47 1.54 3.88
C VAL A 48 -2.28 0.67 4.84
N ALA A 49 -3.51 1.06 5.18
CA ALA A 49 -4.41 0.26 6.03
C ALA A 49 -4.67 -1.13 5.43
N THR A 50 -4.89 -1.20 4.12
CA THR A 50 -5.09 -2.47 3.41
C THR A 50 -3.87 -3.39 3.48
N VAL A 51 -2.66 -2.83 3.39
CA VAL A 51 -1.42 -3.61 3.52
C VAL A 51 -1.22 -4.12 4.96
N HIS A 52 -1.53 -3.31 5.98
CA HIS A 52 -1.52 -3.77 7.37
C HIS A 52 -2.56 -4.87 7.64
N SER A 53 -3.76 -4.80 7.02
CA SER A 53 -4.73 -5.90 7.11
C SER A 53 -4.18 -7.20 6.52
N ARG A 54 -3.43 -7.15 5.41
CA ARG A 54 -2.75 -8.32 4.83
C ARG A 54 -1.58 -8.81 5.69
N LEU A 55 -0.81 -7.91 6.31
CA LEU A 55 0.25 -8.30 7.27
C LEU A 55 -0.34 -9.04 8.47
N ALA A 56 -1.55 -8.66 8.91
CA ALA A 56 -2.23 -9.37 9.99
C ALA A 56 -2.59 -10.83 9.63
N GLU A 57 -2.82 -11.12 8.35
CA GLU A 57 -3.06 -12.49 7.85
C GLU A 57 -1.76 -13.31 7.80
N GLU A 58 -0.61 -12.65 7.63
CA GLU A 58 0.73 -13.27 7.61
C GLU A 58 1.38 -13.38 9.01
N ALA A 59 0.74 -12.81 10.04
CA ALA A 59 1.26 -12.78 11.40
C ALA A 59 1.42 -14.18 12.01
N ARG A 60 2.52 -14.40 12.75
CA ARG A 60 2.83 -15.72 13.36
C ARG A 60 2.20 -15.89 14.72
N THR A 61 1.80 -14.78 15.35
CA THR A 61 1.19 -14.77 16.67
C THR A 61 -0.11 -13.95 16.68
N VAL A 62 -0.97 -14.26 17.65
CA VAL A 62 -2.22 -13.50 17.87
C VAL A 62 -1.91 -12.04 18.22
N ALA A 63 -0.89 -11.79 19.04
CA ALA A 63 -0.51 -10.43 19.43
C ALA A 63 -0.03 -9.58 18.24
N GLU A 64 0.78 -10.15 17.33
CA GLU A 64 1.19 -9.47 16.09
C GLU A 64 -0.04 -9.19 15.21
N ARG A 65 -0.93 -10.17 15.04
CA ARG A 65 -2.17 -10.00 14.27
C ARG A 65 -3.03 -8.87 14.83
N GLU A 66 -3.24 -8.82 16.14
CA GLU A 66 -4.02 -7.77 16.80
C GLU A 66 -3.38 -6.39 16.66
N ALA A 67 -2.04 -6.32 16.76
CA ALA A 67 -1.30 -5.07 16.55
C ALA A 67 -1.48 -4.54 15.12
N GLU A 68 -1.36 -5.42 14.11
CA GLU A 68 -1.53 -5.07 12.69
C GLU A 68 -2.97 -4.68 12.35
N VAL A 69 -3.97 -5.41 12.87
CA VAL A 69 -5.38 -5.04 12.75
C VAL A 69 -5.65 -3.67 13.40
N GLY A 70 -5.12 -3.44 14.61
CA GLY A 70 -5.26 -2.18 15.31
C GLY A 70 -4.64 -1.00 14.56
N LEU A 71 -3.49 -1.22 13.90
CA LEU A 71 -2.87 -0.22 13.02
C LEU A 71 -3.74 0.06 11.79
N ALA A 72 -4.21 -0.99 11.10
CA ALA A 72 -5.08 -0.84 9.94
C ALA A 72 -6.33 -0.03 10.26
N CYS A 73 -7.00 -0.29 11.39
CA CYS A 73 -8.17 0.46 11.83
C CYS A 73 -7.86 1.94 12.06
N ARG A 74 -6.83 2.27 12.86
CA ARG A 74 -6.47 3.68 13.13
C ARG A 74 -6.12 4.46 11.86
N ILE A 75 -5.46 3.80 10.90
CA ILE A 75 -5.08 4.40 9.63
C ILE A 75 -6.32 4.60 8.75
N ARG A 76 -7.25 3.64 8.71
CA ARG A 76 -8.52 3.76 7.99
C ARG A 76 -9.36 4.90 8.55
N ASP A 77 -9.49 5.00 9.88
CA ASP A 77 -10.21 6.11 10.52
C ASP A 77 -9.58 7.47 10.13
N ARG A 78 -8.25 7.51 9.98
CA ARG A 78 -7.56 8.72 9.52
C ARG A 78 -7.89 9.04 8.06
N ALA A 79 -7.91 8.04 7.19
CA ALA A 79 -8.32 8.20 5.79
C ALA A 79 -9.74 8.73 5.69
N GLU A 80 -10.68 8.17 6.46
CA GLU A 80 -12.09 8.57 6.49
C GLU A 80 -12.24 10.02 6.95
N ARG A 81 -11.59 10.43 8.05
CA ARG A 81 -11.63 11.81 8.52
C ARG A 81 -11.13 12.82 7.48
N LEU A 82 -10.11 12.44 6.70
CA LEU A 82 -9.59 13.28 5.61
C LEU A 82 -10.60 13.36 4.47
N SER A 83 -11.21 12.24 4.08
CA SER A 83 -12.24 12.20 3.03
C SER A 83 -13.48 13.01 3.40
N THR A 84 -13.97 12.91 4.64
CA THR A 84 -15.13 13.68 5.12
C THR A 84 -14.81 15.18 5.20
N SER A 85 -13.60 15.54 5.63
CA SER A 85 -13.16 16.94 5.66
C SER A 85 -12.95 17.56 4.27
N ALA A 86 -12.83 16.73 3.22
CA ALA A 86 -12.67 17.19 1.84
C ALA A 86 -14.00 17.41 1.10
N MET A 87 -15.14 17.01 1.66
CA MET A 87 -16.44 17.27 1.05
C MET A 87 -16.85 18.73 1.29
N PRO A 88 -17.17 19.52 0.25
CA PRO A 88 -17.81 20.81 0.47
C PRO A 88 -19.19 20.56 1.09
N VAL A 89 -19.49 21.26 2.18
CA VAL A 89 -20.85 21.37 2.72
C VAL A 89 -21.71 22.00 1.63
N VAL A 90 -22.49 21.19 0.92
CA VAL A 90 -23.58 21.68 0.07
C VAL A 90 -24.63 22.21 1.03
N ALA A 91 -24.68 23.53 1.21
CA ALA A 91 -25.76 24.18 1.93
C ALA A 91 -27.07 23.98 1.14
N PRO A 92 -28.18 23.60 1.80
CA PRO A 92 -29.48 23.54 1.14
C PRO A 92 -29.90 24.97 0.72
N GLN A 93 -30.41 25.10 -0.50
CA GLN A 93 -30.98 26.35 -1.03
C GLN A 93 -32.39 26.58 -0.49
#